data_AF-A0A8H7Z8N3-F1
#
_entry.id   AF-A0A8H7Z8N3-F1
#
_cell.length_a   1.000
_cell.length_b   1.000
_cell.length_c   1.000
_cell.angle_alpha   90.00
_cell.angle_beta   90.00
_cell.angle_gamma   90.00
#
_symmetry.space_group_name_H-M   'P 1'
#
loop_
_entity.id
_entity.type
_entity.pdbx_description
1 polymer ?
#
loop_
_entity_poly.entity_id
_entity_poly.type
_entity_poly.pdbx_seq_one_letter_code
_entity_poly.pdbx_strand_id
1 'polypeptide(L)'
;MLIFLFLLLGATFADVVVEELVLYIPQTSSRYYTIDIDVYMGPFDLNTTFAYLMLDMHNEKRALHGAKKVRWSTETFEYAANYSQYYNCSGILEHSYGRYGENLAYGYTPGGAVEACHDLE
;
A
#
# COMPACT_ATOMS: atom_id res chain seq x y z
N MET A 1 25.42 57.25 -9.76
CA MET A 1 23.98 57.55 -9.97
C MET A 1 23.49 56.48 -10.94
N LEU A 2 22.66 55.50 -10.63
CA LEU A 2 21.71 55.26 -9.54
C LEU A 2 21.70 53.74 -9.27
N ILE A 3 21.56 53.37 -8.00
CA ILE A 3 21.40 52.00 -7.50
C ILE A 3 20.02 51.48 -7.90
N PHE A 4 19.93 50.25 -8.40
CA PHE A 4 18.71 49.45 -8.25
C PHE A 4 19.07 48.06 -7.72
N LEU A 5 18.99 47.99 -6.39
CA LEU A 5 18.89 46.81 -5.59
C LEU A 5 17.47 46.25 -5.79
N PHE A 6 17.34 45.07 -6.40
CA PHE A 6 16.14 44.25 -6.27
C PHE A 6 16.51 42.97 -5.51
N LEU A 7 16.37 43.08 -4.19
CA LEU A 7 16.05 41.95 -3.34
C LEU A 7 14.63 41.50 -3.69
N LEU A 8 14.46 40.26 -4.14
CA LEU A 8 13.19 39.57 -4.03
C LEU A 8 13.44 38.14 -3.56
N LEU A 9 12.72 37.87 -2.48
CA LEU A 9 12.69 36.67 -1.66
C LEU A 9 12.52 35.38 -2.47
N GLY A 10 12.99 34.31 -1.84
CA GLY A 10 12.93 32.95 -2.35
C GLY A 10 11.54 32.46 -2.72
N ALA A 11 11.55 31.53 -3.66
CA ALA A 11 10.72 30.35 -3.60
C ALA A 11 11.68 29.17 -3.85
N THR A 12 12.23 28.60 -2.77
CA THR A 12 12.70 27.22 -2.85
C THR A 12 11.44 26.39 -2.95
N PHE A 13 11.08 25.97 -4.15
CA PHE A 13 10.13 24.88 -4.30
C PHE A 13 10.81 23.67 -3.66
N ALA A 14 10.34 23.28 -2.48
CA ALA A 14 10.60 21.93 -2.02
C ALA A 14 9.83 21.05 -3.00
N ASP A 15 10.52 20.57 -4.03
CA ASP A 15 10.00 19.51 -4.87
C ASP A 15 9.64 18.37 -3.91
N VAL A 16 8.34 18.12 -3.76
CA VAL A 16 7.86 16.89 -3.14
C VAL A 16 8.27 15.81 -4.12
N VAL A 17 9.45 15.24 -3.89
CA VAL A 17 9.84 13.98 -4.51
C VAL A 17 8.89 12.96 -3.90
N VAL A 18 7.81 12.65 -4.63
CA VAL A 18 7.13 11.38 -4.44
C VAL A 18 8.17 10.36 -4.87
N GLU A 19 8.96 9.87 -3.92
CA GLU A 19 9.76 8.68 -4.12
C GLU A 19 8.74 7.55 -4.32
N GLU A 20 8.33 7.35 -5.56
CA GLU A 20 7.66 6.12 -5.94
C GLU A 20 8.69 5.03 -5.66
N LEU A 21 8.58 4.39 -4.51
CA LEU A 21 9.37 3.21 -4.16
C LEU A 21 8.90 2.07 -5.06
N VAL A 22 9.20 2.17 -6.36
CA VAL A 22 9.11 1.07 -7.29
C VAL A 22 10.31 0.21 -6.97
N LEU A 23 10.12 -0.75 -6.07
CA LEU A 23 11.09 -1.80 -5.83
C LEU A 23 11.32 -2.52 -7.17
N TYR A 24 12.43 -2.22 -7.85
CA TYR A 24 12.82 -2.89 -9.08
C TYR A 24 13.22 -4.32 -8.74
N ILE A 25 12.30 -5.27 -8.94
CA ILE A 25 12.59 -6.69 -8.82
C ILE A 25 12.94 -7.21 -10.22
N PRO A 26 14.21 -7.58 -10.51
CA PRO A 26 14.61 -8.07 -11.82
C PRO A 26 13.88 -9.37 -12.16
N GLN A 27 13.14 -9.35 -13.28
CA GLN A 27 12.30 -10.43 -13.80
C GLN A 27 13.11 -11.64 -14.37
N THR A 28 14.33 -11.89 -13.90
CA THR A 28 15.25 -12.89 -14.49
C THR A 28 15.49 -14.09 -13.60
N SER A 29 14.45 -14.58 -12.93
CA SER A 29 14.50 -15.92 -12.35
C SER A 29 13.10 -16.53 -12.32
N SER A 30 12.88 -17.52 -13.19
CA SER A 30 11.69 -18.39 -13.16
C SER A 30 11.59 -19.23 -11.87
N ARG A 31 12.48 -19.00 -10.89
CA ARG A 31 12.55 -19.68 -9.60
C ARG A 31 11.89 -18.88 -8.46
N TYR A 32 11.46 -17.64 -8.71
CA TYR A 32 10.81 -16.78 -7.69
C TYR A 32 9.27 -16.81 -7.72
N TYR A 33 8.63 -17.57 -8.61
CA TYR A 33 7.17 -17.80 -8.56
C TYR A 33 6.78 -18.95 -7.61
N THR A 34 7.37 -19.03 -6.41
CA THR A 34 6.87 -19.89 -5.31
C THR A 34 6.03 -19.07 -4.35
N ILE A 35 5.21 -18.20 -4.92
CA ILE A 35 4.44 -17.26 -4.16
C ILE A 35 3.01 -17.80 -4.07
N ASP A 36 2.47 -17.74 -2.87
CA ASP A 36 1.08 -18.04 -2.56
C ASP A 36 0.13 -16.88 -2.93
N ILE A 37 0.32 -16.29 -4.11
CA ILE A 37 -0.63 -15.41 -4.77
C ILE A 37 -1.30 -16.27 -5.83
N ASP A 38 -2.60 -16.47 -5.70
CA ASP A 38 -3.38 -17.17 -6.71
C ASP A 38 -3.25 -16.45 -8.06
N VAL A 39 -3.19 -17.20 -9.16
CA VAL A 39 -3.16 -16.62 -10.51
C VAL A 39 -4.37 -15.70 -10.67
N TYR A 40 -4.10 -14.42 -10.91
CA TYR A 40 -5.11 -13.38 -11.01
C TYR A 40 -5.38 -13.02 -12.47
N MET A 41 -6.64 -13.11 -12.89
CA MET A 41 -7.12 -12.75 -14.23
C MET A 41 -8.40 -11.90 -14.16
N GLY A 42 -8.61 -11.20 -13.05
CA GLY A 42 -9.80 -10.42 -12.78
C GLY A 42 -9.75 -9.00 -13.37
N PRO A 43 -10.78 -8.17 -13.09
CA PRO A 43 -10.96 -6.87 -13.73
C PRO A 43 -10.08 -5.74 -13.16
N PHE A 44 -9.43 -5.94 -12.02
CA PHE A 44 -8.58 -4.93 -11.37
C PHE A 44 -7.11 -5.12 -11.71
N ASP A 45 -6.32 -4.05 -11.73
CA ASP A 45 -4.87 -4.20 -11.89
C ASP A 45 -4.24 -4.73 -10.60
N LEU A 46 -3.75 -5.97 -10.62
CA LEU A 46 -3.04 -6.55 -9.49
C LEU A 46 -1.58 -6.12 -9.53
N ASN A 47 -1.21 -5.14 -8.70
CA ASN A 47 0.18 -4.86 -8.42
C ASN A 47 0.78 -5.98 -7.55
N THR A 48 1.46 -6.91 -8.19
CA THR A 48 2.06 -8.07 -7.51
C THR A 48 3.04 -7.67 -6.41
N THR A 49 3.88 -6.65 -6.63
CA THR A 49 4.80 -6.13 -5.60
C THR A 49 4.06 -5.60 -4.37
N PHE A 50 2.95 -4.89 -4.57
CA PHE A 50 2.08 -4.46 -3.46
C PHE A 50 1.49 -5.67 -2.73
N ALA A 51 0.92 -6.63 -3.46
CA ALA A 51 0.33 -7.83 -2.87
C ALA A 51 1.35 -8.64 -2.05
N TYR A 52 2.58 -8.75 -2.56
CA TYR A 52 3.71 -9.35 -1.85
C TYR A 52 4.00 -8.65 -0.53
N LEU A 53 4.24 -7.35 -0.60
CA LEU A 53 4.58 -6.56 0.57
C LEU A 53 3.50 -6.68 1.64
N MET A 54 2.22 -6.54 1.25
CA MET A 54 1.10 -6.63 2.18
C MET A 54 1.01 -8.02 2.83
N LEU A 55 1.14 -9.11 2.05
CA LEU A 55 1.07 -10.47 2.58
C LEU A 55 2.25 -10.80 3.50
N ASP A 56 3.45 -10.40 3.10
CA ASP A 56 4.68 -10.71 3.83
C ASP A 56 4.70 -9.98 5.17
N MET A 57 4.46 -8.67 5.18
CA MET A 57 4.42 -7.87 6.41
C MET A 57 3.34 -8.38 7.38
N HIS A 58 2.15 -8.72 6.90
CA HIS A 58 1.12 -9.33 7.78
C HIS A 58 1.62 -10.64 8.40
N ASN A 59 2.28 -11.49 7.61
CA ASN A 59 2.78 -12.76 8.10
C ASN A 59 3.98 -12.61 9.06
N GLU A 60 4.80 -11.58 8.90
CA GLU A 60 5.83 -11.20 9.87
C GLU A 60 5.20 -10.81 11.22
N LYS A 61 4.19 -9.93 11.21
CA LYS A 61 3.46 -9.53 12.44
C LYS A 61 2.77 -10.70 13.12
N ARG A 62 2.12 -11.58 12.34
CA ARG A 62 1.48 -12.79 12.85
C ARG A 62 2.48 -13.75 13.52
N ALA A 63 3.70 -13.83 13.01
CA ALA A 63 4.75 -14.68 13.57
C ALA A 63 5.19 -14.22 14.98
N LEU A 64 5.16 -12.91 15.26
CA LEU A 64 5.45 -12.36 16.60
C LEU A 64 4.48 -12.90 17.67
N HIS A 65 3.26 -13.24 17.25
CA HIS A 65 2.21 -13.80 18.11
C HIS A 65 2.09 -15.32 18.01
N GLY A 66 2.99 -16.00 17.30
CA GLY A 66 2.92 -17.44 17.06
C GLY A 66 1.73 -17.89 16.20
N ALA A 67 1.08 -16.96 15.49
CA ALA A 67 -0.07 -17.26 14.64
C ALA A 67 0.36 -17.88 13.31
N LYS A 68 -0.50 -18.75 12.75
CA LYS A 68 -0.25 -19.37 11.43
C LYS A 68 -0.22 -18.31 10.33
N LYS A 69 0.65 -18.50 9.34
CA LYS A 69 0.66 -17.65 8.13
C LYS A 69 -0.68 -17.73 7.39
N VAL A 70 -1.09 -16.61 6.82
CA VAL A 70 -2.18 -16.51 5.85
C VAL A 70 -1.63 -16.53 4.43
N ARG A 71 -2.52 -16.79 3.47
CA ARG A 71 -2.23 -16.79 2.03
C ARG A 71 -3.02 -15.65 1.38
N TRP A 72 -2.53 -15.15 0.26
CA TRP A 72 -3.30 -14.18 -0.52
C TRP A 72 -4.54 -14.85 -1.11
N SER A 73 -5.64 -14.11 -1.20
CA SER A 73 -6.86 -14.55 -1.86
C SER A 73 -7.26 -13.53 -2.90
N THR A 74 -7.36 -13.99 -4.15
CA THR A 74 -7.87 -13.17 -5.26
C THR A 74 -9.28 -12.64 -4.97
N GLU A 75 -10.16 -13.46 -4.39
CA GLU A 75 -11.53 -13.06 -4.08
C GLU A 75 -11.57 -11.94 -3.02
N THR A 76 -10.77 -12.05 -1.96
CA THR A 76 -10.69 -10.99 -0.93
C THR A 76 -10.04 -9.71 -1.48
N PHE A 77 -9.02 -9.84 -2.34
CA PHE A 77 -8.42 -8.70 -3.02
C PHE A 77 -9.45 -7.95 -3.89
N GLU A 78 -10.21 -8.65 -4.71
CA GLU A 78 -11.24 -8.03 -5.57
C GLU A 78 -12.30 -7.33 -4.75
N TYR A 79 -12.73 -7.94 -3.64
CA TYR A 79 -13.67 -7.32 -2.72
C TYR A 79 -13.12 -6.00 -2.16
N ALA A 80 -11.88 -6.02 -1.65
CA ALA A 80 -11.24 -4.84 -1.06
C ALA A 80 -10.94 -3.76 -2.11
N ALA A 81 -10.44 -4.13 -3.30
CA ALA A 81 -10.18 -3.22 -4.40
C ALA A 81 -11.47 -2.52 -4.84
N ASN A 82 -12.54 -3.29 -5.06
CA ASN A 82 -13.85 -2.74 -5.42
C ASN A 82 -14.41 -1.82 -4.32
N TYR A 83 -14.22 -2.13 -3.04
CA TYR A 83 -14.68 -1.24 -1.97
C TYR A 83 -13.88 0.07 -1.94
N SER A 84 -12.55 -0.02 -2.02
CA SER A 84 -11.65 1.13 -1.95
C SER A 84 -11.85 2.14 -3.09
N GLN A 85 -12.26 1.69 -4.29
CA GLN A 85 -12.44 2.58 -5.44
C GLN A 85 -13.61 3.57 -5.27
N TYR A 86 -14.58 3.25 -4.41
CA TYR A 86 -15.73 4.12 -4.12
C TYR A 86 -15.44 5.10 -2.99
N TYR A 87 -14.23 5.07 -2.43
CA TYR A 87 -13.84 5.99 -1.40
C TYR A 87 -13.87 7.43 -1.92
N ASN A 88 -14.64 8.28 -1.25
CA ASN A 88 -14.85 9.67 -1.67
C ASN A 88 -13.73 10.63 -1.21
N CYS A 89 -12.60 10.09 -0.72
CA CYS A 89 -11.48 10.87 -0.18
C CYS A 89 -11.87 11.83 0.96
N SER A 90 -12.96 11.54 1.69
CA SER A 90 -13.47 12.42 2.76
C SER A 90 -12.60 12.49 4.01
N GLY A 91 -11.65 11.56 4.18
CA GLY A 91 -10.91 11.35 5.43
C GLY A 91 -11.70 10.57 6.49
N ILE A 92 -12.97 10.25 6.26
CA ILE A 92 -13.78 9.39 7.13
C ILE A 92 -13.56 7.95 6.70
N LEU A 93 -13.28 7.03 7.63
CA LEU A 93 -13.18 5.60 7.34
C LEU A 93 -14.44 4.92 7.86
N GLU A 94 -15.21 4.33 6.94
CA GLU A 94 -16.42 3.58 7.25
C GLU A 94 -16.24 2.14 6.77
N HIS A 95 -16.64 1.18 7.60
CA HIS A 95 -16.53 -0.22 7.25
C HIS A 95 -17.53 -0.63 6.17
N SER A 96 -17.16 -1.60 5.35
CA SER A 96 -18.08 -2.15 4.34
C SER A 96 -19.26 -2.90 4.93
N TYR A 97 -19.16 -3.31 6.20
CA TYR A 97 -20.07 -4.25 6.88
C TYR A 97 -20.27 -5.55 6.08
N GLY A 98 -19.23 -5.94 5.33
CA GLY A 98 -19.20 -7.11 4.49
C GLY A 98 -18.99 -8.43 5.21
N ARG A 99 -18.72 -9.47 4.41
CA ARG A 99 -18.51 -10.84 4.90
C ARG A 99 -17.08 -11.14 5.38
N TYR A 100 -16.14 -10.23 5.16
CA TYR A 100 -14.74 -10.39 5.54
C TYR A 100 -14.41 -9.50 6.74
N GLY A 101 -13.42 -9.88 7.55
CA GLY A 101 -12.80 -8.97 8.49
C GLY A 101 -12.06 -7.86 7.74
N GLU A 102 -12.04 -6.65 8.29
CA GLU A 102 -11.61 -5.46 7.54
C GLU A 102 -10.81 -4.51 8.43
N ASN A 103 -9.68 -4.05 7.91
CA ASN A 103 -8.92 -2.94 8.43
C ASN A 103 -8.88 -1.85 7.35
N LEU A 104 -9.06 -0.59 7.75
CA LEU A 104 -9.07 0.56 6.85
C LEU A 104 -7.97 1.53 7.25
N ALA A 105 -7.29 2.09 6.25
CA ALA A 105 -6.26 3.09 6.45
C ALA A 105 -6.31 4.15 5.35
N TYR A 106 -6.02 5.40 5.71
CA TYR A 106 -5.87 6.51 4.78
C TYR A 106 -4.73 7.41 5.23
N GLY A 107 -3.90 7.87 4.28
CA GLY A 107 -2.74 8.72 4.56
C GLY A 107 -1.46 7.96 4.97
N TYR A 108 -1.40 6.65 4.76
CA TYR A 108 -0.23 5.82 5.05
C TYR A 108 0.37 5.22 3.77
N THR A 109 1.67 4.90 3.79
CA THR A 109 2.23 3.94 2.83
C THR A 109 1.62 2.55 3.08
N PRO A 110 1.66 1.62 2.11
CA PRO A 110 1.16 0.26 2.32
C PRO A 110 1.73 -0.41 3.57
N GLY A 111 3.05 -0.37 3.74
CA GLY A 111 3.70 -0.93 4.94
C GLY A 111 3.32 -0.16 6.21
N GLY A 112 3.28 1.18 6.14
CA GLY A 112 2.84 2.00 7.27
C GLY A 112 1.41 1.70 7.73
N ALA A 113 0.53 1.32 6.81
CA ALA A 113 -0.82 0.88 7.15
C ALA A 113 -0.82 -0.45 7.91
N VAL A 114 0.00 -1.43 7.49
CA VAL A 114 0.12 -2.71 8.21
C VAL A 114 0.69 -2.51 9.62
N GLU A 115 1.73 -1.69 9.75
CA GLU A 115 2.32 -1.30 11.04
C GLU A 115 1.29 -0.63 11.94
N ALA A 116 0.61 0.41 11.44
CA ALA A 116 -0.38 1.14 12.21
C ALA A 116 -1.57 0.26 12.63
N CYS A 117 -2.01 -0.68 11.78
CA CYS A 117 -3.06 -1.63 12.16
C CYS A 117 -2.60 -2.63 13.22
N HIS A 118 -1.35 -3.09 13.18
CA HIS A 118 -0.79 -4.01 14.17
C HIS A 118 -0.63 -3.34 15.54
N ASP A 119 -0.23 -2.07 15.59
CA ASP A 119 -0.07 -1.30 16.84
C ASP A 119 -1.40 -1.01 17.56
N LEU A 120 -2.54 -1.23 16.89
CA LEU A 120 -3.89 -1.06 17.46
C LEU A 120 -4.45 -2.34 18.09
N GLU A 121 -3.74 -3.48 18.00
CA GLU A 121 -4.09 -4.77 18.63
C GLU A 121 -3.46 -4.95 20.02
#